data_AF-A0A7X6PXH7-F1
#
_entry.id   AF-A0A7X6PXH7-F1
#
_cell.length_a   1.000
_cell.length_b   1.000
_cell.length_c   1.000
_cell.angle_alpha   90.00
_cell.angle_beta   90.00
_cell.angle_gamma   90.00
#
_symmetry.space_group_name_H-M   'P 1'
#
loop_
_entity.id
_entity.type
_entity.pdbx_description
1 polymer ?
#
loop_
_entity_poly.entity_id
_entity_poly.type
_entity_poly.pdbx_seq_one_letter_code
_entity_poly.pdbx_strand_id
1 'polypeptide(L)'
;MENNPQKDHLELYHTYLQLSNINGLPLEMTIGRQKIAYGDNRVFGPGEWGNSGKWVWDAAKISYARGDHFVEMFYGANMLHDPDKFSLSHRWGYEGLGIYGHYGWKKGGIEPILAYKHNDNGNASFNSLKHYYIGFRVYDDDVAGFFYNGTFIRQLGKQISLSGVKRDVDAYGWHLDAGYSFKMFGENAKIGAAFSYATGDDKSTQDIERFDGAFGAADNFYGRMNLMSWSNLKDAELFFIFSPARNLKIKAEYHHFRMEEKNDKWGQYENSASVNDSHLGDEIDIVATYDHSRNIQFQTGYGRFRPGNFIKGNIPSGRSSDWFFLQTDMRF
;
A
#
# COMPACT_ATOMS: atom_id res chain seq x y z
N MET A 1 21.22 4.53 6.17
CA MET A 1 19.88 4.71 5.60
C MET A 1 20.04 5.63 4.40
N GLU A 2 20.49 5.12 3.26
CA GLU A 2 20.83 5.97 2.11
C GLU A 2 19.63 6.32 1.23
N ASN A 3 18.47 5.67 1.42
CA ASN A 3 17.26 6.01 0.66
C ASN A 3 16.00 5.93 1.53
N ASN A 4 15.56 7.06 2.11
CA ASN A 4 14.40 7.08 3.00
C ASN A 4 13.43 8.24 2.64
N PRO A 5 12.25 7.96 2.04
CA PRO A 5 11.27 8.98 1.66
C PRO A 5 10.71 9.78 2.84
N GLN A 6 10.85 9.28 4.07
CA GLN A 6 10.37 9.95 5.28
C GLN A 6 11.34 11.00 5.80
N LYS A 7 12.58 11.03 5.28
CA LYS A 7 13.65 11.90 5.75
C LYS A 7 14.11 12.93 4.71
N ASP A 8 13.50 12.95 3.53
CA ASP A 8 13.81 13.99 2.54
C ASP A 8 13.48 15.37 3.09
N HIS A 9 14.48 16.23 3.13
CA HIS A 9 14.36 17.59 3.67
C HIS A 9 13.82 18.57 2.63
N LEU A 10 14.14 18.36 1.35
CA LEU A 10 13.67 19.17 0.23
C LEU A 10 13.47 18.27 -0.98
N GLU A 11 12.24 18.20 -1.50
CA GLU A 11 11.93 17.41 -2.69
C GLU A 11 10.82 18.07 -3.50
N LEU A 12 10.96 18.03 -4.82
CA LEU A 12 9.92 18.42 -5.76
C LEU A 12 9.06 17.20 -6.05
N TYR A 13 7.84 17.13 -5.54
CA TYR A 13 6.95 15.98 -5.78
C TYR A 13 5.90 16.24 -6.89
N HIS A 14 5.71 17.50 -7.27
CA HIS A 14 4.89 17.93 -8.41
C HIS A 14 5.67 18.93 -9.26
N THR A 15 6.15 18.49 -10.42
CA THR A 15 6.88 19.31 -11.41
C THR A 15 6.63 18.74 -12.79
N TYR A 16 5.49 19.11 -13.38
CA TYR A 16 5.02 18.57 -14.64
C TYR A 16 4.37 19.62 -15.54
N LEU A 17 4.27 19.30 -16.83
CA LEU A 17 3.40 19.96 -17.79
C LEU A 17 2.16 19.10 -17.98
N GLN A 18 0.98 19.71 -17.96
CA GLN A 18 -0.30 19.04 -18.18
C GLN A 18 -1.04 19.71 -19.34
N LEU A 19 -1.49 18.89 -20.29
CA LEU A 19 -2.27 19.28 -21.45
C LEU A 19 -3.62 18.59 -21.38
N SER A 20 -4.71 19.34 -21.31
CA SER A 20 -6.07 18.81 -21.24
C SER A 20 -6.86 19.16 -22.50
N ASN A 21 -7.93 18.42 -22.78
CA ASN A 21 -8.81 18.63 -23.94
C ASN A 21 -8.09 18.54 -25.30
N ILE A 22 -7.17 17.59 -25.43
CA ILE A 22 -6.33 17.42 -26.63
C ILE A 22 -7.23 17.19 -27.85
N ASN A 23 -7.19 18.11 -28.81
CA ASN A 23 -8.03 18.11 -30.02
C ASN A 23 -9.55 18.04 -29.74
N GLY A 24 -10.01 18.58 -28.62
CA GLY A 24 -11.42 18.57 -28.22
C GLY A 24 -11.93 17.22 -27.68
N LEU A 25 -11.05 16.23 -27.55
CA LEU A 25 -11.34 14.96 -26.90
C LEU A 25 -11.11 15.09 -25.39
N PRO A 26 -11.79 14.30 -24.54
CA PRO A 26 -11.57 14.30 -23.09
C PRO A 26 -10.31 13.51 -22.73
N LEU A 27 -9.20 13.93 -23.34
CA LEU A 27 -7.86 13.40 -23.17
C LEU A 27 -7.04 14.40 -22.38
N GLU A 28 -6.29 13.89 -21.42
CA GLU A 28 -5.30 14.62 -20.67
C GLU A 28 -3.95 13.92 -20.74
N MET A 29 -2.89 14.68 -20.93
CA MET A 29 -1.52 14.20 -20.91
C MET A 29 -0.74 14.97 -19.85
N THR A 30 -0.07 14.26 -18.95
CA THR A 30 0.81 14.82 -17.92
C THR A 30 2.21 14.28 -18.09
N ILE A 31 3.21 15.15 -18.24
CA ILE A 31 4.62 14.78 -18.42
C ILE A 31 5.47 15.51 -17.38
N GLY A 32 6.22 14.74 -16.60
CA GLY A 32 7.14 15.26 -15.59
C GLY A 32 6.99 14.52 -14.26
N ARG A 33 7.52 15.14 -13.20
CA ARG A 33 7.51 14.57 -11.86
C ARG A 33 6.14 14.69 -11.21
N GLN A 34 5.55 13.58 -10.80
CA GLN A 34 4.19 13.53 -10.28
C GLN A 34 4.00 12.37 -9.30
N LYS A 35 2.96 12.45 -8.46
CA LYS A 35 2.46 11.31 -7.70
C LYS A 35 1.36 10.62 -8.50
N ILE A 36 1.41 9.30 -8.57
CA ILE A 36 0.43 8.48 -9.29
C ILE A 36 -0.18 7.51 -8.28
N ALA A 37 -1.49 7.58 -8.13
CA ALA A 37 -2.24 6.87 -7.12
C ALA A 37 -3.62 6.52 -7.65
N TYR A 38 -4.12 5.32 -7.35
CA TYR A 38 -5.42 4.85 -7.81
C TYR A 38 -6.13 4.00 -6.75
N GLY A 39 -7.46 3.95 -6.84
CA GLY A 39 -8.31 3.12 -5.98
C GLY A 39 -8.10 3.42 -4.49
N ASP A 40 -7.92 2.37 -3.69
CA ASP A 40 -7.63 2.47 -2.26
C ASP A 40 -6.15 2.75 -1.94
N ASN A 41 -5.29 2.95 -2.95
CA ASN A 41 -3.83 3.08 -2.85
C ASN A 41 -3.04 1.78 -2.63
N ARG A 42 -3.69 0.61 -2.65
CA ARG A 42 -3.03 -0.66 -2.34
C ARG A 42 -2.09 -1.17 -3.42
N VAL A 43 -2.41 -0.92 -4.69
CA VAL A 43 -1.58 -1.35 -5.84
C VAL A 43 -0.74 -0.21 -6.38
N PHE A 44 -1.33 0.98 -6.44
CA PHE A 44 -0.68 2.24 -6.80
C PHE A 44 -1.06 3.28 -5.77
N GLY A 45 -0.11 3.74 -4.97
CA GLY A 45 -0.32 4.83 -4.03
C GLY A 45 0.99 5.56 -3.82
N PRO A 46 1.01 6.79 -3.30
CA PRO A 46 2.29 7.43 -3.05
C PRO A 46 2.93 6.85 -1.78
N GLY A 47 2.12 6.42 -0.79
CA GLY A 47 2.57 6.03 0.54
C GLY A 47 3.10 7.24 1.30
N GLU A 48 2.18 8.09 1.75
CA GLU A 48 2.43 9.47 2.19
C GLU A 48 2.64 9.62 3.70
N TRP A 49 3.02 8.56 4.42
CA TRP A 49 3.54 8.74 5.76
C TRP A 49 4.94 9.41 5.72
N GLY A 50 5.00 10.72 5.95
CA GLY A 50 6.23 11.52 5.96
C GLY A 50 6.22 12.67 4.94
N ASN A 51 7.41 13.10 4.50
CA ASN A 51 7.56 14.33 3.71
C ASN A 51 7.30 14.17 2.20
N SER A 52 7.95 13.21 1.52
CA SER A 52 7.90 13.12 0.05
C SER A 52 7.01 11.98 -0.47
N GLY A 53 6.73 10.98 0.36
CA GLY A 53 6.01 9.76 0.01
C GLY A 53 6.88 8.76 -0.78
N LYS A 54 6.64 7.46 -0.63
CA LYS A 54 7.49 6.39 -1.21
C LYS A 54 7.53 6.38 -2.75
N TRP A 55 6.44 6.72 -3.41
CA TRP A 55 6.30 6.59 -4.86
C TRP A 55 6.06 7.94 -5.53
N VAL A 56 7.18 8.59 -5.90
CA VAL A 56 7.22 9.77 -6.77
C VAL A 56 7.74 9.35 -8.13
N TRP A 57 7.11 9.80 -9.21
CA TRP A 57 7.37 9.32 -10.58
C TRP A 57 7.85 10.42 -11.48
N ASP A 58 8.95 10.20 -12.20
CA ASP A 58 9.24 10.92 -13.44
C ASP A 58 8.56 10.15 -14.58
N ALA A 59 7.40 10.62 -15.03
CA ALA A 59 6.56 9.83 -15.94
C ALA A 59 5.82 10.67 -16.98
N ALA A 60 5.45 10.00 -18.08
CA ALA A 60 4.40 10.42 -18.97
C ALA A 60 3.13 9.62 -18.66
N LYS A 61 2.01 10.33 -18.47
CA LYS A 61 0.69 9.75 -18.19
C LYS A 61 -0.30 10.29 -19.20
N ILE A 62 -1.17 9.42 -19.72
CA ILE A 62 -2.33 9.78 -20.53
C ILE A 62 -3.60 9.28 -19.83
N SER A 63 -4.61 10.13 -19.79
CA SER A 63 -5.92 9.84 -19.21
C SER A 63 -7.01 10.09 -20.24
N TYR A 64 -7.93 9.14 -20.36
CA TYR A 64 -9.18 9.29 -21.10
C TYR A 64 -10.35 9.13 -20.11
N ALA A 65 -11.14 10.19 -19.92
CA ALA A 65 -12.19 10.22 -18.92
C ALA A 65 -13.54 10.64 -19.50
N ARG A 66 -14.64 10.01 -19.06
CA ARG A 66 -16.00 10.39 -19.42
C ARG A 66 -16.95 10.14 -18.26
N GLY A 67 -17.36 11.22 -17.59
CA GLY A 67 -18.15 11.12 -16.37
C GLY A 67 -17.34 10.42 -15.28
N ASP A 68 -17.92 9.42 -14.64
CA ASP A 68 -17.25 8.62 -13.60
C ASP A 68 -16.35 7.52 -14.18
N HIS A 69 -16.27 7.36 -15.50
CA HIS A 69 -15.44 6.33 -16.13
C HIS A 69 -14.12 6.90 -16.61
N PHE A 70 -13.02 6.18 -16.40
CA PHE A 70 -11.74 6.55 -16.99
C PHE A 70 -10.85 5.34 -17.30
N VAL A 71 -9.90 5.55 -18.19
CA VAL A 71 -8.72 4.70 -18.37
C VAL A 71 -7.50 5.60 -18.38
N GLU A 72 -6.52 5.26 -17.55
CA GLU A 72 -5.22 5.92 -17.53
C GLU A 72 -4.12 4.92 -17.85
N MET A 73 -3.12 5.39 -18.57
CA MET A 73 -1.87 4.69 -18.80
C MET A 73 -0.72 5.61 -18.44
N PHE A 74 0.29 5.08 -17.76
CA PHE A 74 1.54 5.81 -17.53
C PHE A 74 2.75 4.93 -17.78
N TYR A 75 3.84 5.56 -18.16
CA TYR A 75 5.17 4.97 -18.25
C TYR A 75 6.20 5.93 -17.69
N GLY A 76 7.15 5.42 -16.93
CA GLY A 76 8.22 6.22 -16.37
C GLY A 76 9.03 5.43 -15.36
N ALA A 77 9.70 6.15 -14.48
CA ALA A 77 10.45 5.54 -13.41
C ALA A 77 10.20 6.25 -12.09
N ASN A 78 10.15 5.47 -11.01
CA ASN A 78 10.02 6.06 -9.69
C ASN A 78 11.37 6.55 -9.19
N MET A 79 11.34 7.63 -8.43
CA MET A 79 12.52 8.23 -7.85
C MET A 79 13.09 7.35 -6.72
N LEU A 80 14.42 7.30 -6.63
CA LEU A 80 15.14 6.90 -5.42
C LEU A 80 15.34 8.12 -4.54
N HIS A 81 14.69 8.11 -3.38
CA HIS A 81 14.83 9.13 -2.34
C HIS A 81 16.23 9.12 -1.74
N ASP A 82 16.81 10.27 -1.44
CA ASP A 82 18.13 10.42 -0.83
C ASP A 82 18.10 11.71 0.01
N PRO A 83 18.06 11.60 1.36
CA PRO A 83 17.87 12.74 2.25
C PRO A 83 18.92 13.84 2.10
N ASP A 84 20.13 13.48 1.65
CA ASP A 84 21.27 14.38 1.59
C ASP A 84 21.45 15.04 0.22
N LYS A 85 20.62 14.68 -0.78
CA LYS A 85 20.74 15.17 -2.15
C LYS A 85 19.41 15.58 -2.74
N PHE A 86 19.28 16.86 -3.03
CA PHE A 86 18.17 17.41 -3.79
C PHE A 86 18.13 16.83 -5.22
N SER A 87 16.97 16.31 -5.61
CA SER A 87 16.79 15.57 -6.87
C SER A 87 16.30 16.49 -8.00
N LEU A 88 17.23 17.05 -8.79
CA LEU A 88 16.89 17.64 -10.11
C LEU A 88 17.17 16.70 -11.28
N SER A 89 18.04 15.70 -11.07
CA SER A 89 18.48 14.74 -12.07
C SER A 89 17.95 13.34 -11.76
N HIS A 90 17.65 12.57 -12.81
CA HIS A 90 17.05 11.23 -12.75
C HIS A 90 17.84 10.24 -11.89
N ARG A 91 17.24 9.82 -10.77
CA ARG A 91 17.69 8.67 -9.96
C ARG A 91 16.53 7.71 -9.85
N TRP A 92 16.61 6.63 -10.63
CA TRP A 92 15.48 5.74 -10.82
C TRP A 92 15.64 4.44 -10.03
N GLY A 93 14.58 4.05 -9.34
CA GLY A 93 14.53 2.82 -8.56
C GLY A 93 14.00 1.67 -9.40
N TYR A 94 12.77 1.83 -9.90
CA TYR A 94 12.12 0.92 -10.81
C TYR A 94 11.62 1.70 -12.02
N GLU A 95 11.81 1.13 -13.19
CA GLU A 95 11.02 1.47 -14.36
C GLU A 95 9.65 0.81 -14.23
N GLY A 96 8.60 1.54 -14.60
CA GLY A 96 7.24 1.09 -14.41
C GLY A 96 6.31 1.52 -15.53
N LEU A 97 5.34 0.65 -15.80
CA LEU A 97 4.17 0.95 -16.60
C LEU A 97 2.93 0.59 -15.78
N GLY A 98 1.90 1.40 -15.86
CA GLY A 98 0.59 1.06 -15.31
C GLY A 98 -0.52 1.36 -16.29
N ILE A 99 -1.52 0.48 -16.33
CA ILE A 99 -2.81 0.73 -16.96
C ILE A 99 -3.87 0.52 -15.89
N TYR A 100 -4.69 1.54 -15.68
CA TYR A 100 -5.73 1.51 -14.67
C TYR A 100 -7.04 1.98 -15.29
N GLY A 101 -8.08 1.14 -15.18
CA GLY A 101 -9.43 1.52 -15.55
C GLY A 101 -10.29 1.77 -14.32
N HIS A 102 -11.29 2.63 -14.46
CA HIS A 102 -12.38 2.76 -13.50
C HIS A 102 -13.69 2.80 -14.27
N TYR A 103 -14.55 1.83 -14.01
CA TYR A 103 -15.93 1.83 -14.44
C TYR A 103 -16.82 1.98 -13.21
N GLY A 104 -17.19 3.23 -12.90
CA GLY A 104 -18.00 3.58 -11.74
C GLY A 104 -19.51 3.52 -11.98
N TRP A 105 -20.23 3.28 -10.90
CA TRP A 105 -21.66 3.56 -10.74
C TRP A 105 -21.85 4.38 -9.46
N LYS A 106 -23.10 4.71 -9.10
CA LYS A 106 -23.44 5.71 -8.06
C LYS A 106 -22.67 5.58 -6.72
N LYS A 107 -22.37 4.36 -6.30
CA LYS A 107 -21.75 4.05 -5.01
C LYS A 107 -20.59 3.06 -5.10
N GLY A 108 -20.21 2.65 -6.29
CA GLY A 108 -19.23 1.59 -6.46
C GLY A 108 -18.56 1.65 -7.81
N GLY A 109 -17.69 0.69 -8.05
CA GLY A 109 -16.95 0.61 -9.29
C GLY A 109 -16.25 -0.73 -9.47
N ILE A 110 -15.86 -1.00 -10.71
CA ILE A 110 -14.88 -2.03 -11.03
C ILE A 110 -13.67 -1.37 -11.68
N GLU A 111 -12.50 -1.80 -11.25
CA GLU A 111 -11.23 -1.17 -11.56
C GLU A 111 -10.24 -2.24 -12.05
N PRO A 112 -10.14 -2.51 -13.37
CA PRO A 112 -9.12 -3.41 -13.90
C PRO A 112 -7.72 -2.78 -13.80
N ILE A 113 -6.73 -3.63 -13.48
CA ILE A 113 -5.37 -3.21 -13.14
C ILE A 113 -4.35 -4.02 -13.93
N LEU A 114 -3.43 -3.33 -14.59
CA LEU A 114 -2.20 -3.90 -15.13
C LEU A 114 -1.00 -3.07 -14.65
N ALA A 115 0.08 -3.74 -14.28
CA ALA A 115 1.33 -3.05 -13.96
C ALA A 115 2.55 -3.84 -14.45
N TYR A 116 3.64 -3.12 -14.69
CA TYR A 116 4.96 -3.64 -14.96
C TYR A 116 5.94 -2.98 -14.01
N LYS A 117 6.87 -3.76 -13.45
CA LYS A 117 7.91 -3.31 -12.52
C LYS A 117 9.23 -3.93 -12.95
N HIS A 118 10.20 -3.10 -13.27
CA HIS A 118 11.51 -3.52 -13.74
C HIS A 118 12.63 -2.81 -13.02
N ASN A 119 13.68 -3.57 -12.69
CA ASN A 119 14.93 -3.03 -12.22
C ASN A 119 16.06 -3.99 -12.65
N ASP A 120 17.06 -3.47 -13.35
CA ASP A 120 18.28 -4.16 -13.77
C ASP A 120 19.53 -3.74 -12.96
N ASN A 121 19.37 -2.79 -12.06
CA ASN A 121 20.36 -2.33 -11.10
C ASN A 121 20.23 -3.13 -9.80
N GLY A 122 21.06 -4.17 -9.66
CA GLY A 122 21.08 -5.03 -8.49
C GLY A 122 21.16 -4.27 -7.16
N ASN A 123 20.53 -4.82 -6.13
CA ASN A 123 20.50 -4.28 -4.78
C ASN A 123 20.73 -5.40 -3.75
N ALA A 124 20.51 -5.13 -2.46
CA ALA A 124 20.73 -6.11 -1.39
C ALA A 124 19.77 -7.32 -1.40
N SER A 125 18.79 -7.38 -2.31
CA SER A 125 17.77 -8.45 -2.39
C SER A 125 17.81 -9.24 -3.71
N PHE A 126 18.16 -8.60 -4.82
CA PHE A 126 18.19 -9.23 -6.14
C PHE A 126 19.20 -8.53 -7.07
N ASN A 127 19.62 -9.22 -8.13
CA ASN A 127 20.45 -8.65 -9.19
C ASN A 127 19.61 -7.95 -10.27
N SER A 128 18.46 -8.53 -10.64
CA SER A 128 17.46 -7.86 -11.47
C SER A 128 16.08 -8.50 -11.30
N LEU A 129 15.03 -7.75 -11.63
CA LEU A 129 13.66 -8.25 -11.70
C LEU A 129 12.88 -7.69 -12.89
N LYS A 130 11.92 -8.48 -13.36
CA LYS A 130 10.90 -8.12 -14.35
C LYS A 130 9.59 -8.74 -13.91
N HIS A 131 8.72 -7.94 -13.30
CA HIS A 131 7.41 -8.37 -12.81
C HIS A 131 6.28 -7.73 -13.61
N TYR A 132 5.24 -8.52 -13.84
CA TYR A 132 3.98 -8.15 -14.44
C TYR A 132 2.89 -8.41 -13.40
N TYR A 133 1.95 -7.47 -13.28
CA TYR A 133 0.83 -7.57 -12.37
C TYR A 133 -0.44 -7.46 -13.17
N ILE A 134 -1.40 -8.36 -12.89
CA ILE A 134 -2.75 -8.33 -13.45
C ILE A 134 -3.76 -8.55 -12.35
N GLY A 135 -4.82 -7.77 -12.36
CA GLY A 135 -5.93 -8.00 -11.45
C GLY A 135 -6.98 -6.91 -11.53
N PHE A 136 -7.71 -6.74 -10.43
CA PHE A 136 -8.82 -5.82 -10.39
C PHE A 136 -9.17 -5.44 -8.95
N ARG A 137 -9.89 -4.34 -8.80
CA ARG A 137 -10.61 -3.96 -7.59
C ARG A 137 -12.10 -3.83 -7.90
N VAL A 138 -12.95 -4.20 -6.95
CA VAL A 138 -14.41 -4.05 -7.00
C VAL A 138 -14.91 -3.56 -5.66
N TYR A 139 -15.78 -2.57 -5.64
CA TYR A 139 -16.30 -2.00 -4.39
C TYR A 139 -17.71 -1.45 -4.56
N ASP A 140 -18.42 -1.36 -3.44
CA ASP A 140 -19.61 -0.54 -3.29
C ASP A 140 -19.70 -0.02 -1.85
N ASP A 141 -19.90 1.29 -1.70
CA ASP A 141 -19.97 1.99 -0.42
C ASP A 141 -21.35 1.92 0.25
N ASP A 142 -22.41 1.52 -0.47
CA ASP A 142 -23.77 1.48 0.05
C ASP A 142 -24.73 0.59 -0.76
N VAL A 143 -24.81 -0.67 -0.36
CA VAL A 143 -25.85 -1.64 -0.73
C VAL A 143 -26.76 -1.87 0.47
N ALA A 144 -27.80 -1.06 0.59
CA ALA A 144 -28.75 -1.10 1.71
C ALA A 144 -28.07 -0.95 3.09
N GLY A 145 -27.09 -0.05 3.19
CA GLY A 145 -26.27 0.19 4.38
C GLY A 145 -25.04 -0.71 4.48
N PHE A 146 -24.94 -1.79 3.71
CA PHE A 146 -23.71 -2.59 3.64
C PHE A 146 -22.71 -1.97 2.67
N PHE A 147 -21.43 -2.12 2.96
CA PHE A 147 -20.36 -1.77 2.03
C PHE A 147 -19.41 -2.96 1.87
N TYR A 148 -18.71 -3.00 0.75
CA TYR A 148 -17.64 -3.95 0.49
C TYR A 148 -16.59 -3.35 -0.43
N ASN A 149 -15.37 -3.87 -0.32
CA ASN A 149 -14.26 -3.52 -1.19
C ASN A 149 -13.31 -4.72 -1.27
N GLY A 150 -12.97 -5.12 -2.49
CA GLY A 150 -12.13 -6.28 -2.75
C GLY A 150 -11.11 -6.00 -3.84
N THR A 151 -9.87 -6.40 -3.63
CA THR A 151 -8.76 -6.25 -4.58
C THR A 151 -8.08 -7.60 -4.75
N PHE A 152 -7.84 -8.03 -6.00
CA PHE A 152 -7.04 -9.21 -6.33
C PHE A 152 -5.94 -8.80 -7.30
N ILE A 153 -4.71 -9.27 -7.08
CA ILE A 153 -3.56 -9.07 -7.97
C ILE A 153 -2.75 -10.36 -8.07
N ARG A 154 -2.51 -10.82 -9.30
CA ARG A 154 -1.51 -11.85 -9.60
C ARG A 154 -0.25 -11.19 -10.10
N GLN A 155 0.89 -11.64 -9.60
CA GLN A 155 2.24 -11.27 -9.99
C GLN A 155 2.86 -12.42 -10.77
N LEU A 156 3.40 -12.09 -11.94
CA LEU A 156 4.10 -13.01 -12.83
C LEU A 156 5.45 -12.39 -13.20
N GLY A 157 6.43 -13.19 -13.60
CA GLY A 157 7.65 -12.62 -14.16
C GLY A 157 8.88 -13.44 -13.89
N LYS A 158 10.03 -12.77 -13.81
CA LYS A 158 11.33 -13.39 -13.55
C LYS A 158 12.18 -12.52 -12.62
N GLN A 159 12.99 -13.17 -11.80
CA GLN A 159 13.96 -12.50 -10.95
C GLN A 159 15.30 -13.25 -10.99
N ILE A 160 16.39 -12.49 -10.98
CA ILE A 160 17.74 -13.02 -10.81
C ILE A 160 18.17 -12.74 -9.37
N SER A 161 18.41 -13.80 -8.58
CA SER A 161 18.89 -13.69 -7.19
C SER A 161 20.30 -13.11 -7.12
N LEU A 162 20.75 -12.76 -5.91
CA LEU A 162 22.14 -12.33 -5.66
C LEU A 162 23.18 -13.38 -6.11
N SER A 163 22.84 -14.67 -6.03
CA SER A 163 23.68 -15.77 -6.50
C SER A 163 23.68 -15.94 -8.03
N GLY A 164 22.97 -15.08 -8.77
CA GLY A 164 22.88 -15.13 -10.23
C GLY A 164 21.88 -16.15 -10.78
N VAL A 165 21.11 -16.81 -9.91
CA VAL A 165 20.11 -17.80 -10.32
C VAL A 165 18.85 -17.10 -10.79
N LYS A 166 18.45 -17.38 -12.02
CA LYS A 166 17.20 -16.90 -12.61
C LYS A 166 16.06 -17.84 -12.25
N ARG A 167 15.00 -17.31 -11.64
CA ARG A 167 13.78 -18.03 -11.31
C ARG A 167 12.56 -17.34 -11.89
N ASP A 168 11.52 -18.12 -12.17
CA ASP A 168 10.22 -17.59 -12.54
C ASP A 168 9.47 -17.16 -11.28
N VAL A 169 8.54 -16.21 -11.45
CA VAL A 169 7.73 -15.64 -10.37
C VAL A 169 6.27 -15.96 -10.69
N ASP A 170 5.56 -16.58 -9.75
CA ASP A 170 4.11 -16.78 -9.78
C ASP A 170 3.56 -16.63 -8.36
N ALA A 171 3.02 -15.45 -8.08
CA ALA A 171 2.57 -15.08 -6.75
C ALA A 171 1.24 -14.34 -6.85
N TYR A 172 0.49 -14.26 -5.75
CA TYR A 172 -0.72 -13.44 -5.73
C TYR A 172 -1.03 -12.90 -4.33
N GLY A 173 -1.74 -11.79 -4.34
CA GLY A 173 -2.28 -11.16 -3.14
C GLY A 173 -3.73 -10.77 -3.38
N TRP A 174 -4.53 -10.84 -2.32
CA TRP A 174 -5.89 -10.30 -2.33
C TRP A 174 -6.26 -9.67 -1.00
N HIS A 175 -7.27 -8.82 -1.05
CA HIS A 175 -7.91 -8.23 0.11
C HIS A 175 -9.40 -8.18 -0.09
N LEU A 176 -10.14 -8.33 1.01
CA LEU A 176 -11.56 -8.09 1.08
C LEU A 176 -11.88 -7.41 2.41
N ASP A 177 -12.58 -6.28 2.36
CA ASP A 177 -13.25 -5.68 3.51
C ASP A 177 -14.75 -5.55 3.24
N ALA A 178 -15.54 -5.73 4.28
CA ALA A 178 -16.98 -5.54 4.22
C ALA A 178 -17.54 -5.17 5.60
N GLY A 179 -18.68 -4.48 5.61
CA GLY A 179 -19.28 -4.06 6.85
C GLY A 179 -20.62 -3.38 6.68
N TYR A 180 -21.06 -2.72 7.74
CA TYR A 180 -22.34 -2.04 7.81
C TYR A 180 -22.17 -0.60 8.29
N SER A 181 -22.85 0.32 7.61
CA SER A 181 -22.96 1.73 7.92
C SER A 181 -24.26 2.00 8.68
N PHE A 182 -24.17 2.69 9.80
CA PHE A 182 -25.32 3.04 10.64
C PHE A 182 -25.16 4.42 11.28
N LYS A 183 -26.17 4.87 12.02
CA LYS A 183 -26.14 6.13 12.75
C LYS A 183 -25.80 5.92 14.22
N MET A 184 -24.84 6.70 14.73
CA MET A 184 -24.46 6.74 16.14
C MET A 184 -24.21 8.19 16.52
N PHE A 185 -24.80 8.66 17.62
CA PHE A 185 -24.74 10.07 18.05
C PHE A 185 -25.19 11.09 16.98
N GLY A 186 -26.10 10.69 16.09
CA GLY A 186 -26.57 11.53 14.97
C GLY A 186 -25.64 11.55 13.74
N GLU A 187 -24.44 11.01 13.88
CA GLU A 187 -23.42 10.96 12.82
C GLU A 187 -23.27 9.54 12.25
N ASN A 188 -22.48 9.39 11.18
CA ASN A 188 -22.23 8.10 10.56
C ASN A 188 -21.21 7.28 11.37
N ALA A 189 -21.50 5.99 11.53
CA ALA A 189 -20.58 4.98 12.04
C ALA A 189 -20.52 3.79 11.07
N LYS A 190 -19.38 3.11 11.05
CA LYS A 190 -19.13 1.89 10.27
C LYS A 190 -18.50 0.83 11.18
N ILE A 191 -19.00 -0.39 11.11
CA ILE A 191 -18.33 -1.57 11.68
C ILE A 191 -18.10 -2.56 10.56
N GLY A 192 -16.96 -3.24 10.55
CA GLY A 192 -16.66 -4.22 9.54
C GLY A 192 -15.52 -5.14 9.92
N ALA A 193 -15.25 -6.06 9.02
CA ALA A 193 -14.12 -6.97 9.07
C ALA A 193 -13.38 -6.91 7.74
N ALA A 194 -12.09 -7.19 7.77
CA ALA A 194 -11.29 -7.34 6.57
C ALA A 194 -10.37 -8.55 6.66
N PHE A 195 -9.95 -9.03 5.49
CA PHE A 195 -8.91 -10.05 5.38
C PHE A 195 -7.94 -9.69 4.26
N SER A 196 -6.65 -9.63 4.58
CA SER A 196 -5.58 -9.46 3.59
C SER A 196 -4.74 -10.73 3.50
N TYR A 197 -4.52 -11.20 2.27
CA TYR A 197 -3.76 -12.40 1.95
C TYR A 197 -2.65 -12.07 0.95
N ALA A 198 -1.47 -12.63 1.14
CA ALA A 198 -0.36 -12.58 0.20
C ALA A 198 0.47 -13.86 0.31
N THR A 199 0.71 -14.53 -0.82
CA THR A 199 1.50 -15.78 -0.86
C THR A 199 2.90 -15.59 -0.30
N GLY A 200 3.43 -16.62 0.37
CA GLY A 200 4.84 -16.74 0.74
C GLY A 200 5.61 -17.66 -0.24
N ASP A 201 6.93 -17.79 -0.03
CA ASP A 201 7.81 -18.63 -0.84
C ASP A 201 7.82 -20.09 -0.35
N ASP A 202 7.33 -21.06 -1.12
CA ASP A 202 7.54 -22.48 -0.81
C ASP A 202 8.93 -22.89 -1.32
N LYS A 203 9.86 -23.07 -0.37
CA LYS A 203 11.25 -23.45 -0.64
C LYS A 203 11.42 -24.81 -1.34
N SER A 204 10.36 -25.60 -1.48
CA SER A 204 10.37 -26.87 -2.21
C SER A 204 10.15 -26.72 -3.72
N THR A 205 9.71 -25.54 -4.19
CA THR A 205 9.48 -25.25 -5.61
C THR A 205 10.68 -24.55 -6.25
N GLN A 206 10.69 -24.44 -7.58
CA GLN A 206 11.72 -23.69 -8.32
C GLN A 206 11.36 -22.23 -8.54
N ASP A 207 10.10 -21.88 -8.30
CA ASP A 207 9.57 -20.56 -8.56
C ASP A 207 9.79 -19.65 -7.34
N ILE A 208 9.54 -18.36 -7.53
CA ILE A 208 9.38 -17.41 -6.45
C ILE A 208 7.89 -17.18 -6.30
N GLU A 209 7.34 -17.63 -5.18
CA GLU A 209 5.90 -17.60 -4.89
C GLU A 209 5.55 -16.50 -3.90
N ARG A 210 6.56 -15.90 -3.25
CA ARG A 210 6.33 -14.77 -2.36
C ARG A 210 5.85 -13.54 -3.12
N PHE A 211 4.67 -13.07 -2.77
CA PHE A 211 4.10 -11.86 -3.35
C PHE A 211 4.89 -10.61 -2.92
N ASP A 212 5.24 -9.77 -3.89
CA ASP A 212 5.83 -8.43 -3.71
C ASP A 212 4.94 -7.43 -4.44
N GLY A 213 4.19 -6.63 -3.68
CA GLY A 213 3.26 -5.65 -4.23
C GLY A 213 3.91 -4.72 -5.27
N ALA A 214 3.09 -4.22 -6.21
CA ALA A 214 3.56 -3.37 -7.30
C ALA A 214 4.13 -2.03 -6.79
N PHE A 215 3.28 -1.02 -6.64
CA PHE A 215 3.66 0.34 -6.24
C PHE A 215 2.71 0.88 -5.15
N GLY A 216 2.33 0.00 -4.22
CA GLY A 216 1.32 0.28 -3.20
C GLY A 216 1.83 1.10 -2.01
N ALA A 217 0.90 1.82 -1.37
CA ALA A 217 1.09 2.54 -0.12
C ALA A 217 0.96 1.59 1.09
N ALA A 218 2.01 0.81 1.38
CA ALA A 218 1.99 -0.18 2.46
C ALA A 218 1.74 0.43 3.85
N ASP A 219 2.10 1.71 4.04
CA ASP A 219 1.96 2.50 5.27
C ASP A 219 0.51 2.81 5.67
N ASN A 220 -0.45 2.54 4.79
CA ASN A 220 -1.88 2.72 5.06
C ASN A 220 -2.59 1.45 5.52
N PHE A 221 -1.90 0.30 5.53
CA PHE A 221 -2.52 -1.01 5.67
C PHE A 221 -1.71 -1.94 6.59
N TYR A 222 -2.31 -3.05 7.01
CA TYR A 222 -1.65 -4.15 7.72
C TYR A 222 -1.10 -3.75 9.10
N GLY A 223 -1.86 -2.92 9.83
CA GLY A 223 -1.47 -2.36 11.13
C GLY A 223 -0.76 -1.01 11.00
N ARG A 224 -1.13 -0.05 11.86
CA ARG A 224 -0.57 1.31 11.83
C ARG A 224 0.88 1.38 12.29
N MET A 225 1.36 0.37 13.00
CA MET A 225 2.74 0.31 13.45
C MET A 225 3.72 -0.07 12.33
N ASN A 226 3.24 -0.37 11.12
CA ASN A 226 4.05 -0.68 9.93
C ASN A 226 5.03 -1.85 10.14
N LEU A 227 4.62 -2.85 10.92
CA LEU A 227 5.41 -4.06 11.20
C LEU A 227 5.21 -5.14 10.13
N MET A 228 4.09 -5.08 9.41
CA MET A 228 3.71 -6.05 8.38
C MET A 228 3.75 -5.41 7.00
N SER A 229 3.80 -6.26 5.97
CA SER A 229 3.69 -5.86 4.57
C SER A 229 2.82 -6.88 3.84
N TRP A 230 2.28 -6.49 2.69
CA TRP A 230 1.48 -7.39 1.84
C TRP A 230 2.37 -8.42 1.13
N SER A 231 2.96 -9.32 1.91
CA SER A 231 3.96 -10.29 1.45
C SER A 231 4.11 -11.40 2.49
N ASN A 232 3.82 -12.65 2.12
CA ASN A 232 3.74 -13.77 3.06
C ASN A 232 2.83 -13.46 4.28
N LEU A 233 1.59 -13.05 4.02
CA LEU A 233 0.69 -12.49 5.03
C LEU A 233 -0.70 -13.12 4.99
N LYS A 234 -1.23 -13.40 6.18
CA LYS A 234 -2.65 -13.62 6.50
C LYS A 234 -3.00 -12.65 7.63
N ASP A 235 -3.74 -11.59 7.31
CA ASP A 235 -4.16 -10.55 8.25
C ASP A 235 -5.68 -10.57 8.37
N ALA A 236 -6.20 -10.90 9.54
CA ALA A 236 -7.61 -10.77 9.87
C ALA A 236 -7.84 -9.52 10.70
N GLU A 237 -8.69 -8.63 10.19
CA GLU A 237 -8.95 -7.31 10.77
C GLU A 237 -10.41 -7.19 11.22
N LEU A 238 -10.62 -6.55 12.37
CA LEU A 238 -11.90 -5.96 12.77
C LEU A 238 -11.71 -4.46 12.89
N PHE A 239 -12.63 -3.67 12.35
CA PHE A 239 -12.55 -2.22 12.43
C PHE A 239 -13.87 -1.58 12.80
N PHE A 240 -13.74 -0.45 13.50
CA PHE A 240 -14.85 0.43 13.85
C PHE A 240 -14.46 1.88 13.57
N ILE A 241 -15.29 2.58 12.82
CA ILE A 241 -15.10 3.99 12.48
C ILE A 241 -16.34 4.74 12.93
N PHE A 242 -16.18 5.80 13.71
CA PHE A 242 -17.31 6.60 14.15
C PHE A 242 -16.93 8.06 14.35
N SER A 243 -17.93 8.93 14.28
CA SER A 243 -17.78 10.36 14.52
C SER A 243 -18.60 10.79 15.73
N PRO A 244 -18.00 10.91 16.93
CA PRO A 244 -18.73 11.38 18.12
C PRO A 244 -19.28 12.82 17.96
N ALA A 245 -18.65 13.61 17.09
CA ALA A 245 -19.03 14.95 16.71
C ALA A 245 -18.66 15.19 15.24
N ARG A 246 -19.25 16.22 14.62
CA ARG A 246 -19.06 16.53 13.19
C ARG A 246 -17.62 16.76 12.76
N ASN A 247 -16.77 17.19 13.67
CA ASN A 247 -15.37 17.52 13.43
C ASN A 247 -14.40 16.54 14.11
N LEU A 248 -14.89 15.40 14.59
CA LEU A 248 -14.06 14.37 15.21
C LEU A 248 -14.38 13.02 14.58
N LYS A 249 -13.38 12.36 14.01
CA LYS A 249 -13.47 11.00 13.49
C LYS A 249 -12.50 10.12 14.26
N ILE A 250 -12.97 8.95 14.70
CA ILE A 250 -12.16 7.94 15.39
C ILE A 250 -12.24 6.65 14.57
N LYS A 251 -11.08 6.04 14.29
CA LYS A 251 -10.93 4.69 13.73
C LYS A 251 -10.25 3.84 14.79
N ALA A 252 -10.84 2.69 15.10
CA ALA A 252 -10.25 1.66 15.94
C ALA A 252 -10.14 0.36 15.12
N GLU A 253 -9.01 -0.30 15.21
CA GLU A 253 -8.67 -1.50 14.43
C GLU A 253 -8.08 -2.56 15.37
N TYR A 254 -8.41 -3.81 15.12
CA TYR A 254 -7.73 -4.97 15.70
C TYR A 254 -7.28 -5.87 14.56
N HIS A 255 -6.00 -6.25 14.58
CA HIS A 255 -5.40 -7.13 13.60
C HIS A 255 -4.88 -8.41 14.25
N HIS A 256 -5.04 -9.53 13.54
CA HIS A 256 -4.43 -10.81 13.86
C HIS A 256 -3.57 -11.30 12.69
N PHE A 257 -2.26 -11.31 12.88
CA PHE A 257 -1.29 -11.54 11.82
C PHE A 257 -0.68 -12.93 11.86
N ARG A 258 -0.69 -13.61 10.72
CA ARG A 258 0.03 -14.86 10.47
C ARG A 258 0.84 -14.80 9.18
N MET A 259 1.91 -15.57 9.10
CA MET A 259 2.56 -15.89 7.83
C MET A 259 1.67 -16.80 6.99
N GLU A 260 1.71 -16.60 5.69
CA GLU A 260 1.00 -17.42 4.72
C GLU A 260 1.69 -18.79 4.60
N GLU A 261 2.97 -18.76 4.24
CA GLU A 261 3.91 -19.88 4.23
C GLU A 261 4.85 -19.76 5.42
N LYS A 262 4.78 -20.74 6.32
CA LYS A 262 5.51 -20.71 7.59
C LYS A 262 7.02 -20.89 7.40
N ASN A 263 7.47 -21.60 6.37
CA ASN A 263 8.89 -21.88 6.17
C ASN A 263 9.62 -20.75 5.41
N ASP A 264 8.86 -19.77 4.92
CA ASP A 264 9.38 -18.49 4.43
C ASP A 264 9.66 -17.52 5.60
N LYS A 265 10.26 -16.37 5.29
CA LYS A 265 10.70 -15.37 6.26
C LYS A 265 9.64 -14.33 6.59
N TRP A 266 9.78 -13.70 7.74
CA TRP A 266 9.22 -12.37 8.03
C TRP A 266 10.38 -11.42 8.32
N GLY A 267 10.50 -10.37 7.50
CA GLY A 267 11.68 -9.51 7.48
C GLY A 267 12.95 -10.32 7.17
N GLN A 268 13.82 -10.46 8.17
CA GLN A 268 15.06 -11.24 8.11
C GLN A 268 15.00 -12.54 8.92
N TYR A 269 13.88 -12.82 9.60
CA TYR A 269 13.73 -13.95 10.50
C TYR A 269 12.99 -15.11 9.81
N GLU A 270 13.40 -16.34 10.09
CA GLU A 270 12.82 -17.57 9.56
C GLU A 270 12.44 -18.52 10.71
N ASN A 271 11.61 -19.52 10.43
CA ASN A 271 11.41 -20.61 11.39
C ASN A 271 12.70 -21.45 11.53
N SER A 272 12.87 -22.08 12.69
CA SER A 272 14.03 -22.91 13.03
C SER A 272 13.59 -24.15 13.80
N ALA A 273 14.50 -25.05 14.16
CA ALA A 273 14.12 -26.23 14.95
C ALA A 273 13.44 -25.88 16.30
N SER A 274 13.76 -24.72 16.88
CA SER A 274 13.19 -24.24 18.14
C SER A 274 11.99 -23.29 17.96
N VAL A 275 11.67 -22.89 16.74
CA VAL A 275 10.56 -21.98 16.40
C VAL A 275 9.85 -22.53 15.19
N ASN A 276 8.63 -23.03 15.37
CA ASN A 276 7.79 -23.57 14.29
C ASN A 276 6.36 -23.07 14.47
N ASP A 277 6.16 -21.79 14.17
CA ASP A 277 4.87 -21.12 14.29
C ASP A 277 4.73 -20.11 13.14
N SER A 278 3.50 -19.75 12.78
CA SER A 278 3.21 -18.71 11.80
C SER A 278 2.60 -17.46 12.42
N HIS A 279 2.21 -17.48 13.70
CA HIS A 279 1.62 -16.35 14.40
C HIS A 279 2.65 -15.24 14.64
N LEU A 280 2.50 -14.16 13.88
CA LEU A 280 3.35 -12.97 13.95
C LEU A 280 2.96 -12.13 15.15
N GLY A 281 1.67 -11.91 15.38
CA GLY A 281 1.18 -11.18 16.54
C GLY A 281 -0.22 -10.61 16.37
N ASP A 282 -0.57 -9.73 17.29
CA ASP A 282 -1.85 -9.04 17.34
C ASP A 282 -1.61 -7.54 17.55
N GLU A 283 -2.35 -6.69 16.85
CA GLU A 283 -2.22 -5.23 16.93
C GLU A 283 -3.57 -4.58 17.22
N ILE A 284 -3.56 -3.57 18.09
CA ILE A 284 -4.70 -2.67 18.28
C ILE A 284 -4.24 -1.28 17.90
N ASP A 285 -4.98 -0.63 17.00
CA ASP A 285 -4.73 0.74 16.59
C ASP A 285 -5.94 1.62 16.86
N ILE A 286 -5.70 2.83 17.32
CA ILE A 286 -6.71 3.87 17.48
C ILE A 286 -6.15 5.15 16.87
N VAL A 287 -6.86 5.71 15.89
CA VAL A 287 -6.54 6.99 15.26
C VAL A 287 -7.71 7.94 15.40
N ALA A 288 -7.44 9.14 15.91
CA ALA A 288 -8.41 10.23 16.00
C ALA A 288 -7.96 11.40 15.12
N THR A 289 -8.87 11.86 14.26
CA THR A 289 -8.70 13.06 13.42
C THR A 289 -9.68 14.13 13.88
N TYR A 290 -9.19 15.32 14.19
CA TYR A 290 -9.95 16.47 14.65
C TYR A 290 -9.79 17.67 13.70
N ASP A 291 -10.89 18.03 13.04
CA ASP A 291 -10.97 19.19 12.14
C ASP A 291 -11.25 20.45 12.95
N HIS A 292 -10.19 21.11 13.42
CA HIS A 292 -10.33 22.33 14.22
C HIS A 292 -10.88 23.50 13.39
N SER A 293 -10.39 23.66 12.16
CA SER A 293 -10.85 24.67 11.20
C SER A 293 -10.64 24.19 9.77
N ARG A 294 -11.01 25.00 8.77
CA ARG A 294 -10.74 24.69 7.35
C ARG A 294 -9.24 24.61 7.02
N ASN A 295 -8.40 25.21 7.86
CA ASN A 295 -6.97 25.36 7.63
C ASN A 295 -6.12 24.55 8.60
N ILE A 296 -6.71 23.97 9.65
CA ILE A 296 -5.98 23.27 10.71
C ILE A 296 -6.70 21.96 11.04
N GLN A 297 -5.98 20.86 10.87
CA GLN A 297 -6.41 19.52 11.29
C GLN A 297 -5.36 18.93 12.23
N PHE A 298 -5.83 18.28 13.30
CA PHE A 298 -5.00 17.51 14.20
C PHE A 298 -5.28 16.02 14.01
N GLN A 299 -4.24 15.20 14.01
CA GLN A 299 -4.37 13.75 14.03
C GLN A 299 -3.49 13.19 15.13
N THR A 300 -4.02 12.26 15.91
CA THR A 300 -3.23 11.49 16.87
C THR A 300 -3.57 10.03 16.74
N GLY A 301 -2.62 9.17 17.07
CA GLY A 301 -2.89 7.74 17.13
C GLY A 301 -2.03 7.02 18.15
N TYR A 302 -2.54 5.87 18.55
CA TYR A 302 -1.90 4.92 19.44
C TYR A 302 -2.03 3.52 18.84
N GLY A 303 -0.91 2.82 18.73
CA GLY A 303 -0.83 1.42 18.32
C GLY A 303 -0.18 0.58 19.41
N ARG A 304 -0.68 -0.63 19.63
CA ARG A 304 -0.06 -1.62 20.51
C ARG A 304 0.04 -2.96 19.83
N PHE A 305 1.26 -3.41 19.61
CA PHE A 305 1.57 -4.72 19.05
C PHE A 305 1.96 -5.71 20.15
N ARG A 306 1.38 -6.90 20.13
CA ARG A 306 1.75 -8.03 20.96
C ARG A 306 2.33 -9.14 20.08
N PRO A 307 3.62 -9.50 20.26
CA PRO A 307 4.24 -10.52 19.42
C PRO A 307 3.64 -11.91 19.68
N GLY A 308 3.43 -12.62 18.58
CA GLY A 308 3.07 -14.02 18.55
C GLY A 308 4.26 -14.93 18.81
N ASN A 309 4.01 -16.24 18.75
CA ASN A 309 5.01 -17.25 19.07
C ASN A 309 6.19 -17.26 18.08
N PHE A 310 5.95 -16.95 16.81
CA PHE A 310 7.03 -16.84 15.81
C PHE A 310 8.05 -15.77 16.22
N ILE A 311 7.56 -14.56 16.54
CA ILE A 311 8.42 -13.43 16.91
C ILE A 311 9.08 -13.68 18.26
N LYS A 312 8.35 -14.20 19.26
CA LYS A 312 8.93 -14.53 20.57
C LYS A 312 10.04 -15.57 20.51
N GLY A 313 9.92 -16.53 19.58
CA GLY A 313 10.95 -17.53 19.35
C GLY A 313 12.22 -16.97 18.69
N ASN A 314 12.07 -15.96 17.82
CA ASN A 314 13.17 -15.39 17.03
C ASN A 314 13.81 -14.13 17.65
N ILE A 315 13.08 -13.39 18.48
CA ILE A 315 13.52 -12.12 19.07
C ILE A 315 13.56 -12.27 20.60
N PRO A 316 14.76 -12.31 21.23
CA PRO A 316 14.90 -12.59 22.67
C PRO A 316 14.12 -11.66 23.61
N SER A 317 13.86 -10.42 23.19
CA SER A 317 13.06 -9.50 23.99
C SER A 317 11.59 -9.92 24.02
N GLY A 318 11.02 -10.38 22.89
CA GLY A 318 9.64 -10.84 22.77
C GLY A 318 8.59 -9.90 23.36
N ARG A 319 8.91 -8.60 23.50
CA ARG A 319 8.09 -7.64 24.24
C ARG A 319 7.03 -7.05 23.32
N SER A 320 5.93 -6.64 23.93
CA SER A 320 4.99 -5.75 23.27
C SER A 320 5.68 -4.43 22.88
N SER A 321 5.20 -3.86 21.79
CA SER A 321 5.62 -2.55 21.31
C SER A 321 4.43 -1.61 21.36
N ASP A 322 4.69 -0.36 21.75
CA ASP A 322 3.71 0.71 21.75
C ASP A 322 4.20 1.81 20.80
N TRP A 323 3.29 2.36 20.00
CA TRP A 323 3.56 3.48 19.09
C TRP A 323 2.54 4.59 19.32
N PHE A 324 3.02 5.83 19.31
CA PHE A 324 2.19 7.01 19.49
C PHE A 324 2.64 8.10 18.52
N PHE A 325 1.69 8.84 17.97
CA PHE A 325 1.99 10.03 17.18
C PHE A 325 0.98 11.15 17.40
N LEU A 326 1.44 12.37 17.09
CA LEU A 326 0.63 13.55 16.93
C LEU A 326 1.12 14.27 15.66
N GLN A 327 0.19 14.60 14.78
CA GLN A 327 0.42 15.33 13.54
C GLN A 327 -0.52 16.53 13.48
N THR A 328 -0.01 17.64 12.93
CA THR A 328 -0.82 18.82 12.61
C THR A 328 -0.65 19.14 11.14
N ASP A 329 -1.76 19.20 10.40
CA ASP A 329 -1.81 19.67 9.02
C ASP A 329 -2.26 21.15 9.02
N MET A 330 -1.47 22.01 8.39
CA MET A 330 -1.78 23.44 8.24
C MET A 330 -1.78 23.84 6.77
N ARG A 331 -2.89 24.41 6.31
CA ARG A 331 -3.06 24.86 4.91
C ARG A 331 -3.17 26.37 4.86
N PHE A 332 -2.35 27.00 4.01
CA PHE A 332 -2.25 28.45 3.86
C PHE A 332 -2.91 28.94 2.58
#